data_AF-A0A950QZY3-F1
#
_entry.id   AF-A0A950QZY3-F1
#
_cell.length_a   1.000
_cell.length_b   1.000
_cell.length_c   1.000
_cell.angle_alpha   90.00
_cell.angle_beta   90.00
_cell.angle_gamma   90.00
#
_symmetry.space_group_name_H-M   'P 1'
#
loop_
_entity.id
_entity.type
_entity.pdbx_description
1 polymer ?
#
loop_
_entity_poly.entity_id
_entity_poly.type
_entity_poly.pdbx_seq_one_letter_code
_entity_poly.pdbx_strand_id
1 'polypeptide(L)'
;MEDRRIKLGCALPQQSSHLFGDALRRLAASAIYLYQDGIRYWYATQPTVTKLAEDRAEQLRSRPDLVQAEIKRRIDADRRQTADFARVHPLITASGDVVDEPMVRLVILGTDFPHSRNASDEATDLARAIFETRGNAPRLYRNALVFVAADKGRLQDFEEAVRRFLAWQSICDEAEGLELTPHQKRQSVQQRDAAEHTVTTQLAETFQWLIVPQQDKPKLPVEFCEYRLNGSDPIAVRAAQKLKAEDLLIPRYACTNLAQLLDDIPLWRGNHVEIQQLVEDFARYVYLPRFRTPSILIDSLREGIALLTWHNETFAYADGFDEATGRYIGLRAKELIPLSAEGASGMIVRREIARRQLDETVAPSPDPVQGTGTAEPVQVPGTGVQPPPMGPSPTPLKRQPVRFYGTVNLQPQRVGRDAARVADEVISHLNGIVGSQITVSIEINAEIPAGVPEHIVRIVTENCRALRFENQGFEEE
;
A
#
# COMPACT_ATOMS: atom_id res chain seq x y z
N MET A 1 35.57 28.57 -39.89
CA MET A 1 35.92 29.88 -39.32
C MET A 1 35.97 29.77 -37.80
N GLU A 2 36.93 30.44 -37.15
CA GLU A 2 37.03 30.48 -35.68
C GLU A 2 36.29 31.69 -35.11
N ASP A 3 35.62 31.54 -33.96
CA ASP A 3 34.85 32.57 -33.27
C ASP A 3 35.61 33.91 -33.17
N ARG A 4 36.89 33.86 -32.74
CA ARG A 4 37.75 35.04 -32.61
C ARG A 4 37.94 35.77 -33.95
N ARG A 5 38.06 35.03 -35.06
CA ARG A 5 38.23 35.62 -36.40
C ARG A 5 36.93 36.23 -36.91
N ILE A 6 35.79 35.61 -36.61
CA ILE A 6 34.48 36.16 -36.97
C ILE A 6 34.24 37.46 -36.20
N LYS A 7 34.51 37.49 -34.90
CA LYS A 7 34.40 38.71 -34.08
C LYS A 7 35.31 39.82 -34.58
N LEU A 8 36.57 39.49 -34.92
CA LEU A 8 37.53 40.48 -35.44
C LEU A 8 37.10 41.06 -36.80
N GLY A 9 36.45 40.25 -37.65
CA GLY A 9 35.99 40.69 -38.96
C GLY A 9 34.67 41.47 -38.96
N CYS A 10 33.85 41.31 -37.92
CA CYS A 10 32.49 41.88 -37.86
C CYS A 10 32.32 43.03 -36.86
N ALA A 11 33.18 43.14 -35.84
CA ALA A 11 33.04 44.16 -34.81
C ALA A 11 33.54 45.54 -35.28
N LEU A 12 32.73 46.58 -35.09
CA LEU A 12 33.13 47.97 -35.31
C LEU A 12 33.64 48.61 -33.99
N PRO A 13 34.45 49.69 -34.07
CA PRO A 13 34.83 50.45 -32.89
C PRO A 13 33.59 50.89 -32.09
N GLN A 14 33.66 50.83 -30.75
CA GLN A 14 32.56 51.10 -29.80
C GLN A 14 31.45 50.02 -29.69
N GLN A 15 31.55 48.89 -30.39
CA GLN A 15 30.60 47.76 -30.21
C GLN A 15 31.10 46.71 -29.22
N SER A 16 30.19 46.14 -28.42
CA SER A 16 30.51 45.06 -27.50
C SER A 16 30.68 43.73 -28.24
N SER A 17 31.85 43.10 -28.09
CA SER A 17 32.20 41.82 -28.72
C SER A 17 31.35 40.64 -28.24
N HIS A 18 30.69 40.78 -27.08
CA HIS A 18 29.81 39.75 -26.52
C HIS A 18 28.52 39.59 -27.34
N LEU A 19 27.98 40.68 -27.90
CA LEU A 19 26.77 40.65 -28.73
C LEU A 19 26.93 39.76 -29.97
N PHE A 20 28.13 39.79 -30.59
CA PHE A 20 28.46 38.94 -31.73
C PHE A 20 28.54 37.46 -31.35
N GLY A 21 29.05 37.15 -30.15
CA GLY A 21 29.07 35.78 -29.63
C GLY A 21 27.67 35.24 -29.36
N ASP A 22 26.77 36.08 -28.83
CA ASP A 22 25.36 35.70 -28.61
C ASP A 22 24.61 35.53 -29.92
N ALA A 23 24.81 36.44 -30.88
CA ALA A 23 24.24 36.35 -32.21
C ALA A 23 24.72 35.08 -32.94
N LEU A 24 26.01 34.75 -32.88
CA LEU A 24 26.55 33.53 -33.47
C LEU A 24 25.97 32.27 -32.84
N ARG A 25 25.80 32.24 -31.52
CA ARG A 25 25.15 31.09 -30.84
C ARG A 25 23.68 30.94 -31.24
N ARG A 26 22.93 32.05 -31.31
CA ARG A 26 21.53 32.02 -31.80
C ARG A 26 21.45 31.61 -33.26
N LEU A 27 22.39 32.07 -34.09
CA LEU A 27 22.47 31.69 -35.49
C LEU A 27 22.78 30.19 -35.63
N ALA A 28 23.76 29.67 -34.89
CA ALA A 28 24.08 28.24 -34.90
C ALA A 28 22.94 27.36 -34.38
N ALA A 29 22.11 27.88 -33.46
CA ALA A 29 20.93 27.17 -32.99
C ALA A 29 19.77 27.14 -34.00
N SER A 30 19.67 28.13 -34.90
CA SER A 30 18.52 28.30 -35.82
C SER A 30 18.84 28.04 -37.30
N ALA A 31 20.11 28.11 -37.68
CA ALA A 31 20.51 27.99 -39.08
C ALA A 31 20.51 26.53 -39.54
N ILE A 32 19.98 26.33 -40.74
CA ILE A 32 19.77 24.99 -41.33
C ILE A 32 21.10 24.31 -41.70
N TYR A 33 22.10 25.08 -42.14
CA TYR A 33 23.34 24.56 -42.72
C TYR A 33 24.61 24.97 -41.97
N LEU A 34 24.47 25.68 -40.83
CA LEU A 34 25.59 26.17 -40.05
C LEU A 34 25.92 25.22 -38.91
N TYR A 35 27.11 24.66 -38.93
CA TYR A 35 27.62 23.76 -37.90
C TYR A 35 28.49 24.50 -36.91
N GLN A 36 28.47 24.05 -35.66
CA GLN A 36 29.31 24.54 -34.59
C GLN A 36 30.00 23.35 -33.88
N ASP A 37 31.32 23.47 -33.69
CA ASP A 37 32.11 22.58 -32.83
C ASP A 37 33.06 23.45 -31.97
N GLY A 38 32.70 23.63 -30.70
CA GLY A 38 33.38 24.53 -29.78
C GLY A 38 33.45 25.96 -30.31
N ILE A 39 34.67 26.39 -30.70
CA ILE A 39 34.97 27.72 -31.26
C ILE A 39 34.93 27.77 -32.79
N ARG A 40 34.68 26.65 -33.47
CA ARG A 40 34.70 26.55 -34.94
C ARG A 40 33.29 26.51 -35.50
N TYR A 41 33.10 27.26 -36.58
CA TYR A 41 31.84 27.32 -37.34
C TYR A 41 32.11 27.07 -38.82
N TRP A 42 31.26 26.31 -39.50
CA TRP A 42 31.34 26.09 -40.94
C TRP A 42 29.96 25.81 -41.54
N TYR A 43 29.82 26.06 -42.83
CA TYR A 43 28.63 25.65 -43.58
C TYR A 43 28.88 24.30 -44.25
N ALA A 44 27.86 23.45 -44.28
CA ALA A 44 27.86 22.23 -45.09
C ALA A 44 26.57 22.13 -45.92
N THR A 45 26.56 21.25 -46.92
CA THR A 45 25.41 21.04 -47.82
C THR A 45 24.29 20.22 -47.21
N GLN A 46 24.56 19.54 -46.09
CA GLN A 46 23.58 18.76 -45.35
C GLN A 46 22.94 19.62 -44.25
N PRO A 47 21.65 19.41 -43.94
CA PRO A 47 21.00 20.08 -42.83
C PRO A 47 21.58 19.63 -41.49
N THR A 48 21.56 20.52 -40.50
CA THR A 48 21.99 20.22 -39.13
C THR A 48 21.07 19.20 -38.47
N VAL A 49 21.61 18.42 -37.52
CA VAL A 49 20.81 17.47 -36.73
C VAL A 49 19.73 18.16 -35.91
N THR A 50 19.96 19.41 -35.49
CA THR A 50 18.97 20.25 -34.81
C THR A 50 17.79 20.54 -35.73
N LYS A 51 18.04 20.93 -36.99
CA LYS A 51 16.95 21.16 -37.93
C LYS A 51 16.17 19.89 -38.25
N LEU A 52 16.88 18.77 -38.43
CA LEU A 52 16.25 17.47 -38.61
C LEU A 52 15.35 17.09 -37.41
N ALA A 53 15.78 17.39 -36.19
CA ALA A 53 14.99 17.15 -34.98
C ALA A 53 13.73 18.03 -34.92
N GLU A 54 13.85 19.31 -35.28
CA GLU A 54 12.70 20.22 -35.38
C GLU A 54 11.67 19.73 -36.41
N ASP A 55 12.13 19.31 -37.59
CA ASP A 55 11.25 18.82 -38.66
C ASP A 55 10.53 17.52 -38.24
N ARG A 56 11.23 16.61 -37.55
CA ARG A 56 10.61 15.40 -36.98
C ARG A 56 9.62 15.73 -35.86
N ALA A 57 9.95 16.67 -34.98
CA ALA A 57 9.05 17.10 -33.91
C ALA A 57 7.77 17.74 -34.47
N GLU A 58 7.88 18.49 -35.56
CA GLU A 58 6.73 19.08 -36.26
C GLU A 58 5.87 18.01 -36.94
N GLN A 59 6.49 17.01 -37.59
CA GLN A 59 5.77 15.86 -38.15
C GLN A 59 4.97 15.09 -37.08
N LEU A 60 5.50 14.99 -35.86
CA LEU A 60 4.82 14.35 -34.73
C LEU A 60 3.57 15.10 -34.26
N ARG A 61 3.36 16.38 -34.62
CA ARG A 61 2.07 17.06 -34.36
C ARG A 61 0.91 16.38 -35.08
N SER A 62 1.16 15.80 -36.25
CA SER A 62 0.16 15.06 -37.03
C SER A 62 -0.07 13.63 -36.52
N ARG A 63 0.69 13.18 -35.51
CA ARG A 63 0.62 11.82 -34.92
C ARG A 63 0.51 11.90 -33.39
N PRO A 64 -0.62 12.38 -32.84
CA PRO A 64 -0.82 12.48 -31.39
C PRO A 64 -0.70 11.13 -30.69
N ASP A 65 -1.07 10.03 -31.35
CA ASP A 65 -1.04 8.67 -30.78
C ASP A 65 0.34 8.26 -30.27
N LEU A 66 1.42 8.62 -30.98
CA LEU A 66 2.78 8.31 -30.58
C LEU A 66 3.20 9.10 -29.33
N VAL A 67 2.75 10.35 -29.24
CA VAL A 67 3.01 11.22 -28.08
C VAL A 67 2.27 10.67 -26.86
N GLN A 68 0.99 10.30 -27.01
CA GLN A 68 0.20 9.71 -25.93
C GLN A 68 0.74 8.35 -25.48
N ALA A 69 1.21 7.52 -26.41
CA ALA A 69 1.84 6.24 -26.09
C ALA A 69 3.12 6.42 -25.25
N GLU A 70 3.93 7.44 -25.56
CA GLU A 70 5.14 7.75 -24.78
C GLU A 70 4.79 8.33 -23.39
N ILE A 71 3.79 9.21 -23.30
CA ILE A 71 3.29 9.71 -22.00
C ILE A 71 2.81 8.54 -21.14
N LYS A 72 2.02 7.63 -21.73
CA LYS A 72 1.55 6.42 -21.06
C LYS A 72 2.70 5.56 -20.56
N ARG A 73 3.69 5.31 -21.41
CA ARG A 73 4.89 4.53 -21.06
C ARG A 73 5.62 5.11 -19.85
N ARG A 74 5.75 6.43 -19.77
CA ARG A 74 6.41 7.11 -18.64
C ARG A 74 5.60 7.03 -17.35
N ILE A 75 4.29 7.25 -17.42
CA ILE A 75 3.41 7.11 -16.25
C ILE A 75 3.36 5.65 -15.77
N ASP A 76 3.36 4.68 -16.68
CA ASP A 76 3.46 3.26 -16.35
C ASP A 76 4.80 2.89 -15.69
N ALA A 77 5.90 3.58 -16.03
CA ALA A 77 7.18 3.41 -15.36
C ALA A 77 7.11 3.93 -13.90
N ASP A 78 6.51 5.10 -13.68
CA ASP A 78 6.28 5.69 -12.35
C ASP A 78 5.39 4.79 -11.47
N ARG A 79 4.42 4.08 -12.07
CA ARG A 79 3.51 3.17 -11.37
C ARG A 79 4.22 2.05 -10.59
N ARG A 80 5.46 1.68 -10.93
CA ARG A 80 6.24 0.70 -10.15
C ARG A 80 6.41 1.14 -8.69
N GLN A 81 6.30 2.44 -8.41
CA GLN A 81 6.32 3.02 -7.08
C GLN A 81 4.90 3.40 -6.66
N THR A 82 4.12 2.43 -6.19
CA THR A 82 2.72 2.66 -5.76
C THR A 82 2.61 3.45 -4.46
N ALA A 83 3.73 3.69 -3.76
CA ALA A 83 3.81 4.40 -2.49
C ALA A 83 2.82 3.83 -1.45
N ASP A 84 1.78 4.59 -1.10
CA ASP A 84 0.77 4.21 -0.12
C ASP A 84 -0.54 3.70 -0.76
N PHE A 85 -0.62 3.64 -2.09
CA PHE A 85 -1.82 3.18 -2.81
C PHE A 85 -1.78 1.68 -3.10
N ALA A 86 -2.96 1.04 -3.06
CA ALA A 86 -3.10 -0.37 -3.46
C ALA A 86 -2.87 -0.54 -4.97
N ARG A 87 -3.35 0.43 -5.76
CA ARG A 87 -3.16 0.46 -7.21
C ARG A 87 -3.18 1.88 -7.74
N VAL A 88 -2.34 2.13 -8.74
CA VAL A 88 -2.35 3.35 -9.55
C VAL A 88 -2.92 3.01 -10.93
N HIS A 89 -3.97 3.71 -11.33
CA HIS A 89 -4.64 3.59 -12.62
C HIS A 89 -4.18 4.73 -13.54
N PRO A 90 -3.37 4.45 -14.57
CA PRO A 90 -2.77 5.48 -15.41
C PRO A 90 -3.71 5.88 -16.57
N LEU A 91 -3.82 7.18 -16.84
CA LEU A 91 -4.48 7.77 -18.01
C LEU A 91 -5.89 7.21 -18.27
N ILE A 92 -6.74 7.24 -17.25
CA ILE A 92 -8.12 6.77 -17.34
C ILE A 92 -8.98 7.80 -18.07
N THR A 93 -9.73 7.33 -19.05
CA THR A 93 -10.68 8.12 -19.84
C THR A 93 -12.13 7.69 -19.63
N ALA A 94 -12.36 6.51 -19.04
CA ALA A 94 -13.71 5.97 -18.78
C ALA A 94 -13.82 5.30 -17.41
N SER A 95 -15.05 5.27 -16.87
CA SER A 95 -15.32 4.71 -15.53
C SER A 95 -15.15 3.19 -15.43
N GLY A 96 -15.23 2.47 -16.55
CA GLY A 96 -15.11 1.01 -16.61
C GLY A 96 -13.70 0.48 -16.34
N ASP A 97 -12.67 1.30 -16.52
CA ASP A 97 -11.26 0.90 -16.40
C ASP A 97 -10.78 0.82 -14.93
N VAL A 98 -11.62 1.27 -13.99
CA VAL A 98 -11.31 1.31 -12.56
C VAL A 98 -12.16 0.29 -11.80
N VAL A 99 -11.50 -0.77 -11.34
CA VAL A 99 -12.11 -1.84 -10.52
C VAL A 99 -12.59 -1.25 -9.18
N ASP A 100 -13.70 -1.78 -8.68
CA ASP A 100 -14.35 -1.34 -7.45
C ASP A 100 -14.01 -2.31 -6.31
N GLU A 101 -13.02 -1.95 -5.50
CA GLU A 101 -12.62 -2.73 -4.31
C GLU A 101 -12.35 -1.77 -3.12
N PRO A 102 -12.30 -2.25 -1.87
CA PRO A 102 -12.32 -1.39 -0.68
C PRO A 102 -10.98 -0.70 -0.35
N MET A 103 -9.91 -0.91 -1.12
CA MET A 103 -8.58 -0.33 -0.89
C MET A 103 -8.37 0.96 -1.68
N VAL A 104 -7.65 1.93 -1.10
CA VAL A 104 -7.43 3.24 -1.72
C VAL A 104 -6.60 3.13 -3.00
N ARG A 105 -7.11 3.76 -4.07
CA ARG A 105 -6.52 3.80 -5.41
C ARG A 105 -6.31 5.23 -5.87
N LEU A 106 -5.22 5.42 -6.60
CA LEU A 106 -4.94 6.65 -7.31
C LEU A 106 -5.34 6.50 -8.77
N VAL A 107 -6.19 7.39 -9.27
CA VAL A 107 -6.63 7.44 -10.67
C VAL A 107 -6.01 8.66 -11.32
N ILE A 108 -5.11 8.45 -12.27
CA ILE A 108 -4.53 9.51 -13.09
C ILE A 108 -5.45 9.67 -14.30
N LEU A 109 -6.05 10.84 -14.47
CA LEU A 109 -6.94 11.13 -15.59
C LEU A 109 -6.14 11.24 -16.89
N GLY A 110 -6.81 10.91 -18.00
CA GLY A 110 -6.26 11.11 -19.34
C GLY A 110 -5.91 12.57 -19.61
N THR A 111 -4.95 12.77 -20.51
CA THR A 111 -4.52 14.09 -21.00
C THR A 111 -5.62 14.84 -21.76
N ASP A 112 -6.62 14.12 -22.27
CA ASP A 112 -7.82 14.69 -22.92
C ASP A 112 -8.73 15.46 -21.95
N PHE A 113 -8.57 15.25 -20.64
CA PHE A 113 -9.39 15.89 -19.59
C PHE A 113 -8.51 16.72 -18.65
N PRO A 114 -7.93 17.84 -19.13
CA PRO A 114 -7.06 18.66 -18.32
C PRO A 114 -7.85 19.50 -17.31
N HIS A 115 -7.24 19.78 -16.16
CA HIS A 115 -7.80 20.61 -15.10
C HIS A 115 -7.28 22.04 -15.16
N SER A 116 -8.14 23.01 -14.85
CA SER A 116 -7.76 24.41 -14.66
C SER A 116 -8.58 25.04 -13.53
N ARG A 117 -7.91 25.69 -12.58
CA ARG A 117 -8.54 26.31 -11.40
C ARG A 117 -9.65 27.34 -11.69
N ASN A 118 -9.69 27.89 -12.92
CA ASN A 118 -10.54 29.02 -13.29
C ASN A 118 -11.43 28.75 -14.52
N ALA A 119 -11.46 27.53 -15.07
CA ALA A 119 -12.19 27.23 -16.30
C ALA A 119 -12.62 25.76 -16.37
N SER A 120 -13.80 25.53 -16.96
CA SER A 120 -14.49 24.26 -17.26
C SER A 120 -13.85 22.96 -16.73
N ASP A 121 -14.59 22.32 -15.85
CA ASP A 121 -14.24 21.19 -14.98
C ASP A 121 -14.23 19.82 -15.68
N GLU A 122 -13.72 19.70 -16.91
CA GLU A 122 -13.71 18.41 -17.66
C GLU A 122 -13.06 17.27 -16.85
N ALA A 123 -11.98 17.59 -16.13
CA ALA A 123 -11.31 16.68 -15.21
C ALA A 123 -12.21 16.29 -14.02
N THR A 124 -12.88 17.26 -13.40
CA THR A 124 -13.76 17.04 -12.24
C THR A 124 -15.04 16.30 -12.64
N ASP A 125 -15.58 16.55 -13.84
CA ASP A 125 -16.73 15.85 -14.42
C ASP A 125 -16.40 14.38 -14.69
N LEU A 126 -15.23 14.11 -15.27
CA LEU A 126 -14.75 12.73 -15.44
C LEU A 126 -14.50 12.07 -14.08
N ALA A 127 -13.86 12.77 -13.14
CA ALA A 127 -13.65 12.26 -11.79
C ALA A 127 -14.98 11.92 -11.11
N ARG A 128 -16.02 12.74 -11.30
CA ARG A 128 -17.38 12.49 -10.81
C ARG A 128 -18.01 11.29 -11.48
N ALA A 129 -17.89 11.15 -12.80
CA ALA A 129 -18.40 9.98 -13.53
C ALA A 129 -17.75 8.66 -13.05
N ILE A 130 -16.42 8.67 -12.83
CA ILE A 130 -15.68 7.53 -12.28
C ILE A 130 -16.07 7.27 -10.82
N PHE A 131 -16.30 8.32 -10.04
CA PHE A 131 -16.72 8.24 -8.65
C PHE A 131 -18.12 7.62 -8.51
N GLU A 132 -19.05 7.93 -9.42
CA GLU A 132 -20.43 7.45 -9.37
C GLU A 132 -20.61 6.05 -9.97
N THR A 133 -19.86 5.71 -11.01
CA THR A 133 -20.07 4.49 -11.80
C THR A 133 -18.80 3.63 -11.99
N ARG A 134 -19.01 2.34 -12.24
CA ARG A 134 -18.02 1.38 -12.73
C ARG A 134 -18.55 0.77 -14.02
N GLY A 135 -18.29 1.43 -15.15
CA GLY A 135 -18.97 1.10 -16.41
C GLY A 135 -20.48 1.31 -16.27
N ASN A 136 -21.27 0.24 -16.36
CA ASN A 136 -22.73 0.32 -16.33
C ASN A 136 -23.35 0.15 -14.92
N ALA A 137 -22.55 -0.13 -13.89
CA ALA A 137 -23.03 -0.33 -12.53
C ALA A 137 -22.67 0.86 -11.62
N PRO A 138 -23.48 1.17 -10.59
CA PRO A 138 -23.09 2.14 -9.57
C PRO A 138 -21.86 1.65 -8.79
N ARG A 139 -20.98 2.57 -8.42
CA ARG A 139 -19.79 2.27 -7.63
C ARG A 139 -20.12 2.19 -6.13
N LEU A 140 -19.61 1.16 -5.47
CA LEU A 140 -19.83 0.95 -4.04
C LEU A 140 -18.73 1.62 -3.20
N TYR A 141 -17.44 1.41 -3.51
CA TYR A 141 -16.34 1.86 -2.67
C TYR A 141 -15.85 3.26 -3.08
N ARG A 142 -16.74 4.23 -2.96
CA ARG A 142 -16.53 5.62 -3.40
C ARG A 142 -15.44 6.35 -2.59
N ASN A 143 -15.29 6.02 -1.31
CA ASN A 143 -14.27 6.63 -0.45
C ASN A 143 -12.85 6.08 -0.75
N ALA A 144 -12.73 5.06 -1.60
CA ALA A 144 -11.45 4.47 -1.97
C ALA A 144 -10.78 5.15 -3.18
N LEU A 145 -11.36 6.21 -3.75
CA LEU A 145 -10.85 6.85 -4.95
C LEU A 145 -10.26 8.23 -4.68
N VAL A 146 -9.10 8.48 -5.28
CA VAL A 146 -8.44 9.78 -5.35
C VAL A 146 -7.97 10.00 -6.78
N PHE A 147 -8.06 11.24 -7.28
CA PHE A 147 -7.80 11.55 -8.68
C PHE A 147 -6.61 12.51 -8.84
N VAL A 148 -5.86 12.36 -9.93
CA VAL A 148 -4.84 13.33 -10.34
C VAL A 148 -5.07 13.72 -11.79
N ALA A 149 -5.04 15.02 -12.06
CA ALA A 149 -5.24 15.59 -13.39
C ALA A 149 -4.02 16.40 -13.84
N ALA A 150 -3.84 16.47 -15.15
CA ALA A 150 -2.87 17.34 -15.79
C ALA A 150 -3.35 18.81 -15.76
N ASP A 151 -2.43 19.75 -15.58
CA ASP A 151 -2.70 21.18 -15.68
C ASP A 151 -2.85 21.61 -17.14
N LYS A 152 -3.98 22.24 -17.47
CA LYS A 152 -4.29 22.70 -18.83
C LYS A 152 -3.26 23.66 -19.40
N GLY A 153 -2.68 24.54 -18.57
CA GLY A 153 -1.69 25.52 -19.02
C GLY A 153 -0.33 24.92 -19.34
N ARG A 154 0.02 23.80 -18.69
CA ARG A 154 1.32 23.13 -18.87
C ARG A 154 1.28 21.96 -19.85
N LEU A 155 0.10 21.43 -20.13
CA LEU A 155 -0.06 20.25 -20.99
C LEU A 155 0.50 20.48 -22.40
N GLN A 156 0.27 21.65 -23.00
CA GLN A 156 0.75 21.95 -24.35
C GLN A 156 2.29 21.97 -24.42
N ASP A 157 2.94 22.58 -23.42
CA ASP A 157 4.40 22.62 -23.32
C ASP A 157 4.99 21.23 -23.07
N PHE A 158 4.31 20.44 -22.23
CA PHE A 158 4.68 19.05 -21.96
C PHE A 158 4.63 18.17 -23.21
N GLU A 159 3.55 18.24 -23.98
CA GLU A 159 3.45 17.51 -25.25
C GLU A 159 4.53 17.95 -26.24
N GLU A 160 4.85 19.25 -26.31
CA GLU A 160 5.95 19.75 -27.15
C GLU A 160 7.31 19.21 -26.70
N ALA A 161 7.58 19.12 -25.40
CA ALA A 161 8.79 18.50 -24.87
C ALA A 161 8.86 17.01 -25.22
N VAL A 162 7.75 16.27 -25.12
CA VAL A 162 7.69 14.84 -25.52
C VAL A 162 7.95 14.68 -27.01
N ARG A 163 7.36 15.53 -27.88
CA ARG A 163 7.62 15.52 -29.33
C ARG A 163 9.11 15.74 -29.63
N ARG A 164 9.75 16.71 -28.96
CA ARG A 164 11.19 16.96 -29.11
C ARG A 164 12.04 15.77 -28.66
N PHE A 165 11.69 15.14 -27.54
CA PHE A 165 12.38 13.94 -27.07
C PHE A 165 12.28 12.79 -28.09
N LEU A 166 11.07 12.49 -28.58
CA LEU A 166 10.85 11.44 -29.58
C LEU A 166 11.59 11.73 -30.90
N ALA A 167 11.65 13.00 -31.32
CA ALA A 167 12.42 13.40 -32.49
C ALA A 167 13.92 13.11 -32.33
N TRP A 168 14.51 13.49 -31.20
CA TRP A 168 15.91 13.19 -30.90
C TRP A 168 16.18 11.69 -30.75
N GLN A 169 15.27 10.96 -30.12
CA GLN A 169 15.36 9.51 -29.99
C GLN A 169 15.37 8.84 -31.37
N SER A 170 14.45 9.21 -32.26
CA SER A 170 14.39 8.68 -33.63
C SER A 170 15.68 8.97 -34.42
N ILE A 171 16.32 10.13 -34.22
CA ILE A 171 17.60 10.46 -34.86
C ILE A 171 18.74 9.59 -34.31
N CYS A 172 18.75 9.34 -33.00
CA CYS A 172 19.72 8.44 -32.37
C CYS A 172 19.53 6.99 -32.85
N ASP A 173 18.30 6.52 -32.99
CA ASP A 173 17.98 5.16 -33.40
C ASP A 173 18.32 4.93 -34.89
N GLU A 174 18.17 5.95 -35.74
CA GLU A 174 18.49 5.92 -37.17
C GLU A 174 19.91 6.43 -37.51
N ALA A 175 20.79 6.56 -36.51
CA ALA A 175 22.09 7.20 -36.66
C ALA A 175 23.02 6.55 -37.70
N GLU A 176 22.83 5.25 -37.98
CA GLU A 176 23.56 4.53 -39.03
C GLU A 176 23.01 4.81 -40.42
N GLY A 177 21.68 4.80 -40.60
CA GLY A 177 21.03 5.08 -41.88
C GLY A 177 21.14 6.54 -42.34
N LEU A 178 21.33 7.47 -41.40
CA LEU A 178 21.56 8.88 -41.66
C LEU A 178 23.05 9.24 -41.89
N GLU A 179 23.95 8.24 -41.85
CA GLU A 179 25.40 8.42 -42.00
C GLU A 179 25.98 9.53 -41.09
N LEU A 180 25.46 9.64 -39.85
CA LEU A 180 25.84 10.73 -38.94
C LEU A 180 27.34 10.67 -38.59
N THR A 181 28.00 11.81 -38.66
CA THR A 181 29.39 11.95 -38.21
C THR A 181 29.51 11.69 -36.70
N PRO A 182 30.70 11.30 -36.18
CA PRO A 182 30.90 11.09 -34.74
C PRO A 182 30.56 12.31 -33.87
N HIS A 183 30.70 13.52 -34.42
CA HIS A 183 30.28 14.75 -33.75
C HIS A 183 28.74 14.84 -33.65
N GLN A 184 28.03 14.64 -34.76
CA GLN A 184 26.56 14.65 -34.81
C GLN A 184 25.94 13.57 -33.92
N LYS A 185 26.55 12.38 -33.86
CA LYS A 185 26.11 11.30 -32.95
C LYS A 185 26.19 11.74 -31.48
N ARG A 186 27.34 12.27 -31.05
CA ARG A 186 27.52 12.78 -29.67
C ARG A 186 26.55 13.90 -29.34
N GLN A 187 26.36 14.85 -30.27
CA GLN A 187 25.41 15.94 -30.11
C GLN A 187 23.97 15.45 -29.97
N SER A 188 23.54 14.49 -30.81
CA SER A 188 22.18 13.95 -30.79
C SER A 188 21.88 13.22 -29.47
N VAL A 189 22.84 12.41 -28.98
CA VAL A 189 22.72 11.74 -27.67
C VAL A 189 22.61 12.77 -26.54
N GLN A 190 23.47 13.79 -26.53
CA GLN A 190 23.41 14.85 -25.52
C GLN A 190 22.08 15.59 -25.53
N GLN A 191 21.54 15.90 -26.70
CA GLN A 191 20.24 16.58 -26.85
C GLN A 191 19.08 15.67 -26.46
N ARG A 192 19.13 14.38 -26.79
CA ARG A 192 18.15 13.37 -26.34
C ARG A 192 18.11 13.30 -24.81
N ASP A 193 19.26 13.20 -24.16
CA ASP A 193 19.35 13.06 -22.69
C ASP A 193 18.85 14.35 -21.99
N ALA A 194 19.17 15.52 -22.56
CA ALA A 194 18.66 16.80 -22.07
C ALA A 194 17.13 16.93 -22.25
N ALA A 195 16.60 16.48 -23.40
CA ALA A 195 15.16 16.44 -23.66
C ALA A 195 14.47 15.44 -22.72
N GLU A 196 15.09 14.29 -22.44
CA GLU A 196 14.57 13.30 -21.50
C GLU A 196 14.40 13.88 -20.10
N HIS A 197 15.44 14.56 -19.59
CA HIS A 197 15.38 15.22 -18.29
C HIS A 197 14.31 16.32 -18.24
N THR A 198 14.17 17.09 -19.33
CA THR A 198 13.14 18.12 -19.45
C THR A 198 11.74 17.52 -19.38
N VAL A 199 11.49 16.42 -20.09
CA VAL A 199 10.19 15.73 -20.06
C VAL A 199 9.90 15.15 -18.67
N THR A 200 10.89 14.58 -17.98
CA THR A 200 10.69 14.07 -16.61
C THR A 200 10.30 15.18 -15.63
N THR A 201 10.96 16.33 -15.70
CA THR A 201 10.62 17.50 -14.88
C THR A 201 9.23 18.03 -15.23
N GLN A 202 8.93 18.21 -16.52
CA GLN A 202 7.62 18.71 -16.95
C GLN A 202 6.48 17.73 -16.67
N LEU A 203 6.72 16.41 -16.69
CA LEU A 203 5.73 15.40 -16.29
C LEU A 203 5.27 15.64 -14.84
N ALA A 204 6.22 15.84 -13.92
CA ALA A 204 5.92 16.10 -12.53
C ALA A 204 5.17 17.45 -12.35
N GLU A 205 5.56 18.49 -13.07
CA GLU A 205 4.91 19.81 -13.01
C GLU A 205 3.52 19.85 -13.68
N THR A 206 3.30 19.02 -14.69
CA THR A 206 2.03 18.97 -15.44
C THR A 206 0.99 18.20 -14.64
N PHE A 207 1.32 17.02 -14.11
CA PHE A 207 0.43 16.26 -13.23
C PHE A 207 0.53 16.77 -11.79
N GLN A 208 -0.08 17.93 -11.55
CA GLN A 208 -0.01 18.65 -10.27
C GLN A 208 -1.35 18.81 -9.55
N TRP A 209 -2.49 18.53 -10.19
CA TRP A 209 -3.80 18.71 -9.58
C TRP A 209 -4.28 17.41 -8.95
N LEU A 210 -4.34 17.36 -7.63
CA LEU A 210 -4.93 16.29 -6.85
C LEU A 210 -6.38 16.65 -6.53
N ILE A 211 -7.32 15.85 -6.99
CA ILE A 211 -8.75 16.05 -6.79
C ILE A 211 -9.23 14.95 -5.83
N VAL A 212 -9.82 15.36 -4.71
CA VAL A 212 -10.21 14.46 -3.62
C VAL A 212 -11.69 14.64 -3.31
N PRO A 213 -12.52 13.58 -3.39
CA PRO A 213 -13.90 13.66 -2.93
C PRO A 213 -13.92 13.77 -1.40
N GLN A 214 -14.66 14.75 -0.91
CA GLN A 214 -14.83 15.07 0.51
C GLN A 214 -16.29 15.32 0.85
N GLN A 215 -16.65 15.00 2.08
CA GLN A 215 -18.01 15.17 2.56
C GLN A 215 -17.97 15.34 4.08
N ASP A 216 -18.25 16.53 4.60
CA ASP A 216 -18.15 16.76 6.05
C ASP A 216 -19.24 16.03 6.84
N LYS A 217 -20.45 15.95 6.27
CA LYS A 217 -21.62 15.36 6.93
C LYS A 217 -22.41 14.48 5.97
N PRO A 218 -23.05 13.39 6.45
CA PRO A 218 -23.79 12.47 5.59
C PRO A 218 -24.90 13.10 4.73
N LYS A 219 -25.46 14.24 5.16
CA LYS A 219 -26.54 14.95 4.46
C LYS A 219 -26.07 16.01 3.46
N LEU A 220 -24.78 16.35 3.48
CA LEU A 220 -24.21 17.33 2.55
C LEU A 220 -23.81 16.64 1.24
N PRO A 221 -23.85 17.35 0.11
CA PRO A 221 -23.32 16.82 -1.15
C PRO A 221 -21.82 16.53 -1.03
N VAL A 222 -21.32 15.64 -1.89
CA VAL A 222 -19.88 15.38 -2.01
C VAL A 222 -19.25 16.49 -2.83
N GLU A 223 -18.23 17.12 -2.26
CA GLU A 223 -17.42 18.16 -2.89
C GLU A 223 -16.11 17.55 -3.40
N PHE A 224 -15.64 18.04 -4.55
CA PHE A 224 -14.38 17.61 -5.15
C PHE A 224 -13.34 18.70 -4.86
N CYS A 225 -12.57 18.50 -3.79
CA CYS A 225 -11.59 19.47 -3.32
C CYS A 225 -10.27 19.31 -4.10
N GLU A 226 -9.68 20.44 -4.48
CA GLU A 226 -8.46 20.49 -5.29
C GLU A 226 -7.24 20.86 -4.46
N TYR A 227 -6.16 20.11 -4.63
CA TYR A 227 -4.89 20.32 -3.97
C TYR A 227 -3.76 20.32 -5.00
N ARG A 228 -2.76 21.19 -4.79
CA ARG A 228 -1.58 21.22 -5.65
C ARG A 228 -0.49 20.29 -5.11
N LEU A 229 0.01 19.41 -5.98
CA LEU A 229 1.18 18.58 -5.74
C LEU A 229 2.45 19.38 -6.02
N ASN A 230 3.44 19.24 -5.14
CA ASN A 230 4.73 19.92 -5.26
C ASN A 230 5.87 18.89 -5.22
N GLY A 231 7.04 19.26 -5.73
CA GLY A 231 8.24 18.41 -5.77
C GLY A 231 8.39 17.61 -7.06
N SER A 232 9.53 16.93 -7.16
CA SER A 232 9.98 16.18 -8.34
C SER A 232 9.80 14.66 -8.22
N ASP A 233 9.30 14.16 -7.09
CA ASP A 233 9.04 12.73 -6.88
C ASP A 233 7.94 12.22 -7.85
N PRO A 234 7.84 10.91 -8.08
CA PRO A 234 6.78 10.33 -8.90
C PRO A 234 5.39 10.73 -8.43
N ILE A 235 4.42 10.77 -9.35
CA ILE A 235 3.06 11.28 -9.12
C ILE A 235 2.41 10.63 -7.89
N ALA A 236 2.52 9.30 -7.75
CA ALA A 236 1.92 8.57 -6.65
C ALA A 236 2.55 8.91 -5.29
N VAL A 237 3.87 9.10 -5.23
CA VAL A 237 4.58 9.46 -3.99
C VAL A 237 4.13 10.85 -3.51
N ARG A 238 4.08 11.82 -4.42
CA ARG A 238 3.62 13.19 -4.12
C ARG A 238 2.17 13.23 -3.67
N ALA A 239 1.30 12.49 -4.36
CA ALA A 239 -0.11 12.38 -3.99
C ALA A 239 -0.26 11.79 -2.57
N ALA A 240 0.44 10.70 -2.26
CA ALA A 240 0.40 10.09 -0.93
C ALA A 240 0.92 11.03 0.17
N GLN A 241 2.04 11.72 -0.07
CA GLN A 241 2.57 12.71 0.87
C GLN A 241 1.59 13.85 1.12
N LYS A 242 0.97 14.39 0.06
CA LYS A 242 0.00 15.49 0.17
C LYS A 242 -1.26 15.04 0.92
N LEU A 243 -1.78 13.85 0.62
CA LEU A 243 -2.95 13.30 1.32
C LEU A 243 -2.69 13.11 2.81
N LYS A 244 -1.49 12.63 3.20
CA LYS A 244 -1.12 12.49 4.61
C LYS A 244 -0.95 13.84 5.31
N ALA A 245 -0.41 14.84 4.63
CA ALA A 245 -0.21 16.18 5.19
C ALA A 245 -1.53 16.93 5.45
N GLU A 246 -2.58 16.63 4.68
CA GLU A 246 -3.92 17.21 4.81
C GLU A 246 -4.89 16.30 5.59
N ASP A 247 -4.40 15.22 6.24
CA ASP A 247 -5.20 14.21 6.95
C ASP A 247 -6.30 13.51 6.10
N LEU A 248 -6.14 13.50 4.78
CA LEU A 248 -7.06 12.88 3.81
C LEU A 248 -6.75 11.40 3.53
N LEU A 249 -5.62 10.91 4.02
CA LEU A 249 -5.24 9.50 4.02
C LEU A 249 -4.59 9.19 5.37
N ILE A 250 -5.30 8.44 6.20
CA ILE A 250 -4.86 8.18 7.57
C ILE A 250 -3.95 6.94 7.60
N PRO A 251 -2.69 7.07 8.07
CA PRO A 251 -1.76 5.95 8.18
C PRO A 251 -1.87 5.18 9.50
N ARG A 252 -2.40 5.81 10.55
CA ARG A 252 -2.65 5.22 11.87
C ARG A 252 -3.86 5.90 12.49
N TYR A 253 -4.73 5.13 13.14
CA TYR A 253 -5.92 5.66 13.78
C TYR A 253 -6.02 5.20 15.23
N ALA A 254 -6.41 6.10 16.12
CA ALA A 254 -6.55 5.79 17.55
C ALA A 254 -7.88 5.09 17.83
N CYS A 255 -7.86 4.08 18.70
CA CYS A 255 -9.05 3.30 19.07
C CYS A 255 -10.14 4.13 19.76
N THR A 256 -9.76 5.13 20.55
CA THR A 256 -10.67 6.07 21.20
C THR A 256 -11.39 6.97 20.20
N ASN A 257 -10.67 7.48 19.19
CA ASN A 257 -11.26 8.26 18.10
C ASN A 257 -12.24 7.43 17.29
N LEU A 258 -11.94 6.15 17.06
CA LEU A 258 -12.85 5.22 16.39
C LEU A 258 -14.13 5.01 17.20
N ALA A 259 -14.03 4.81 18.51
CA ALA A 259 -15.20 4.68 19.37
C ALA A 259 -16.06 5.94 19.36
N GLN A 260 -15.43 7.12 19.45
CA GLN A 260 -16.14 8.40 19.35
C GLN A 260 -16.83 8.55 17.97
N LEU A 261 -16.14 8.20 16.88
CA LEU A 261 -16.70 8.26 15.53
C LEU A 261 -17.91 7.33 15.36
N LEU A 262 -17.85 6.13 15.94
CA LEU A 262 -18.97 5.17 15.96
C LEU A 262 -20.17 5.70 16.75
N ASP A 263 -19.95 6.49 17.79
CA ASP A 263 -21.00 7.10 18.60
C ASP A 263 -21.60 8.36 17.91
N ASP A 264 -20.76 9.20 17.31
CA ASP A 264 -21.15 10.45 16.64
C ASP A 264 -21.88 10.20 15.31
N ILE A 265 -21.46 9.17 14.57
CA ILE A 265 -22.06 8.77 13.29
C ILE A 265 -22.80 7.45 13.52
N PRO A 266 -24.08 7.31 13.11
CA PRO A 266 -24.90 6.13 13.39
C PRO A 266 -24.47 4.90 12.55
N LEU A 267 -23.26 4.40 12.80
CA LEU A 267 -22.69 3.18 12.19
C LEU A 267 -23.12 1.91 12.94
N TRP A 268 -23.60 2.08 14.18
CA TRP A 268 -24.23 1.03 14.95
C TRP A 268 -25.57 0.61 14.33
N ARG A 269 -25.72 -0.69 14.02
CA ARG A 269 -26.96 -1.27 13.50
C ARG A 269 -27.73 -1.90 14.67
N GLY A 270 -28.19 -1.03 15.58
CA GLY A 270 -28.70 -1.43 16.89
C GLY A 270 -27.60 -1.38 17.95
N ASN A 271 -27.25 -2.52 18.54
CA ASN A 271 -26.30 -2.62 19.66
C ASN A 271 -24.92 -3.17 19.28
N HIS A 272 -24.74 -3.60 18.02
CA HIS A 272 -23.49 -4.13 17.51
C HIS A 272 -23.28 -3.74 16.03
N VAL A 273 -22.07 -4.00 15.53
CA VAL A 273 -21.70 -3.88 14.12
C VAL A 273 -20.70 -4.96 13.75
N GLU A 274 -20.91 -5.63 12.63
CA GLU A 274 -19.95 -6.61 12.11
C GLU A 274 -18.67 -5.93 11.62
N ILE A 275 -17.52 -6.55 11.89
CA ILE A 275 -16.23 -5.97 11.53
C ILE A 275 -16.08 -5.84 10.01
N GLN A 276 -16.51 -6.86 9.24
CA GLN A 276 -16.47 -6.81 7.77
C GLN A 276 -17.31 -5.66 7.22
N GLN A 277 -18.54 -5.52 7.72
CA GLN A 277 -19.43 -4.45 7.32
C GLN A 277 -18.83 -3.07 7.67
N LEU A 278 -18.16 -2.94 8.81
CA LEU A 278 -17.49 -1.70 9.18
C LEU A 278 -16.35 -1.37 8.19
N VAL A 279 -15.51 -2.34 7.86
CA VAL A 279 -14.45 -2.16 6.84
C VAL A 279 -15.05 -1.69 5.51
N GLU A 280 -16.17 -2.28 5.07
CA GLU A 280 -16.87 -1.83 3.87
C GLU A 280 -17.45 -0.42 3.97
N ASP A 281 -18.05 -0.08 5.12
CA ASP A 281 -18.66 1.23 5.35
C ASP A 281 -17.60 2.35 5.22
N PHE A 282 -16.41 2.16 5.81
CA PHE A 282 -15.29 3.10 5.69
C PHE A 282 -14.81 3.28 4.24
N ALA A 283 -14.86 2.23 3.43
CA ALA A 283 -14.54 2.32 2.00
C ALA A 283 -15.68 2.89 1.14
N ARG A 284 -16.94 2.80 1.60
CA ARG A 284 -18.16 3.21 0.87
C ARG A 284 -18.52 4.68 1.08
N TYR A 285 -18.43 5.17 2.31
CA TYR A 285 -18.94 6.48 2.70
C TYR A 285 -17.83 7.53 2.77
N VAL A 286 -17.99 8.63 2.01
CA VAL A 286 -16.96 9.68 1.88
C VAL A 286 -16.81 10.52 3.15
N TYR A 287 -17.86 10.61 3.96
CA TYR A 287 -17.80 11.30 5.25
C TYR A 287 -17.02 10.54 6.33
N LEU A 288 -16.64 9.29 6.07
CA LEU A 288 -15.78 8.53 6.96
C LEU A 288 -14.30 8.75 6.61
N PRO A 289 -13.42 8.71 7.62
CA PRO A 289 -11.99 8.83 7.39
C PRO A 289 -11.47 7.78 6.41
N ARG A 290 -10.63 8.20 5.48
CA ARG A 290 -10.06 7.31 4.46
C ARG A 290 -8.79 6.65 4.99
N PHE A 291 -8.85 5.34 5.24
CA PHE A 291 -7.67 4.57 5.65
C PHE A 291 -6.87 4.08 4.46
N ARG A 292 -5.54 4.08 4.60
CA ARG A 292 -4.63 3.49 3.59
C ARG A 292 -4.94 2.03 3.29
N THR A 293 -5.09 1.24 4.35
CA THR A 293 -5.30 -0.22 4.29
C THR A 293 -6.35 -0.60 5.32
N PRO A 294 -7.23 -1.58 5.04
CA PRO A 294 -8.19 -2.10 6.02
C PRO A 294 -7.55 -2.56 7.34
N SER A 295 -6.28 -2.98 7.31
CA SER A 295 -5.52 -3.38 8.50
C SER A 295 -5.45 -2.28 9.56
N ILE A 296 -5.42 -1.00 9.17
CA ILE A 296 -5.36 0.12 10.12
C ILE A 296 -6.59 0.13 11.02
N LEU A 297 -7.77 -0.09 10.44
CA LEU A 297 -9.00 -0.20 11.22
C LEU A 297 -8.94 -1.40 12.16
N ILE A 298 -8.50 -2.56 11.66
CA ILE A 298 -8.37 -3.78 12.47
C ILE A 298 -7.38 -3.63 13.62
N ASP A 299 -6.25 -2.95 13.39
CA ASP A 299 -5.26 -2.64 14.42
C ASP A 299 -5.86 -1.72 15.48
N SER A 300 -6.59 -0.67 15.08
CA SER A 300 -7.32 0.19 16.02
C SER A 300 -8.38 -0.57 16.82
N LEU A 301 -9.10 -1.51 16.19
CA LEU A 301 -10.06 -2.37 16.89
C LEU A 301 -9.37 -3.25 17.91
N ARG A 302 -8.25 -3.89 17.53
CA ARG A 302 -7.46 -4.76 18.41
C ARG A 302 -6.94 -4.01 19.63
N GLU A 303 -6.39 -2.82 19.42
CA GLU A 303 -5.95 -1.92 20.50
C GLU A 303 -7.13 -1.54 21.41
N GLY A 304 -8.29 -1.22 20.82
CA GLY A 304 -9.48 -0.82 21.56
C GLY A 304 -10.09 -1.92 22.45
N ILE A 305 -10.07 -3.17 21.98
CA ILE A 305 -10.59 -4.33 22.73
C ILE A 305 -9.65 -4.71 23.87
N ALA A 306 -8.33 -4.57 23.65
CA ALA A 306 -7.31 -4.88 24.65
C ALA A 306 -7.22 -3.83 25.78
N LEU A 307 -7.77 -2.63 25.57
CA LEU A 307 -7.71 -1.52 26.51
C LEU A 307 -8.36 -1.88 27.87
N LEU A 308 -7.68 -1.61 28.98
CA LEU A 308 -8.25 -1.88 30.32
C LEU A 308 -9.45 -0.97 30.65
N THR A 309 -9.45 0.25 30.07
CA THR A 309 -10.49 1.29 30.20
C THR A 309 -11.62 1.14 29.18
N TRP A 310 -11.73 0.01 28.47
CA TRP A 310 -12.72 -0.20 27.40
C TRP A 310 -14.17 0.11 27.82
N HIS A 311 -14.49 -0.13 29.09
CA HIS A 311 -15.81 0.10 29.68
C HIS A 311 -16.28 1.56 29.59
N ASN A 312 -15.35 2.51 29.54
CA ASN A 312 -15.65 3.95 29.42
C ASN A 312 -15.26 4.52 28.06
N GLU A 313 -14.23 3.99 27.41
CA GLU A 313 -13.59 4.68 26.28
C GLU A 313 -13.81 4.01 24.92
N THR A 314 -14.11 2.70 24.87
CA THR A 314 -14.14 1.95 23.60
C THR A 314 -15.36 1.02 23.48
N PHE A 315 -15.15 -0.26 23.20
CA PHE A 315 -16.14 -1.27 22.84
C PHE A 315 -15.60 -2.68 23.14
N ALA A 316 -16.47 -3.68 23.08
CA ALA A 316 -16.11 -5.08 23.26
C ALA A 316 -16.27 -5.87 21.94
N TYR A 317 -15.71 -7.08 21.91
CA TYR A 317 -15.81 -7.98 20.77
C TYR A 317 -16.68 -9.19 21.10
N ALA A 318 -17.47 -9.68 20.15
CA ALA A 318 -18.21 -10.93 20.25
C ALA A 318 -18.05 -11.75 18.95
N ASP A 319 -18.09 -13.08 19.07
CA ASP A 319 -18.02 -13.98 17.91
C ASP A 319 -19.34 -14.09 17.17
N GLY A 320 -20.46 -13.88 17.87
CA GLY A 320 -21.81 -14.00 17.32
C GLY A 320 -22.87 -13.37 18.23
N PHE A 321 -24.07 -13.21 17.68
CA PHE A 321 -25.25 -12.76 18.41
C PHE A 321 -26.34 -13.82 18.28
N ASP A 322 -26.87 -14.28 19.41
CA ASP A 322 -28.02 -15.18 19.43
C ASP A 322 -29.31 -14.36 19.52
N GLU A 323 -30.06 -14.30 18.41
CA GLU A 323 -31.32 -13.56 18.35
C GLU A 323 -32.42 -14.16 19.24
N ALA A 324 -32.36 -15.45 19.57
CA ALA A 324 -33.38 -16.12 20.38
C ALA A 324 -33.24 -15.78 21.87
N THR A 325 -32.00 -15.66 22.35
CA THR A 325 -31.70 -15.35 23.76
C THR A 325 -31.33 -13.89 24.00
N GLY A 326 -31.04 -13.13 22.94
CA GLY A 326 -30.57 -11.75 23.01
C GLY A 326 -29.16 -11.61 23.61
N ARG A 327 -28.38 -12.70 23.67
CA ARG A 327 -27.03 -12.72 24.26
C ARG A 327 -25.95 -12.78 23.19
N TYR A 328 -24.81 -12.15 23.49
CA TYR A 328 -23.61 -12.21 22.66
C TYR A 328 -22.79 -13.46 22.99
N ILE A 329 -22.41 -14.21 21.97
CA ILE A 329 -21.60 -15.43 22.06
C ILE A 329 -20.12 -15.03 22.00
N GLY A 330 -19.30 -15.59 22.90
CA GLY A 330 -17.85 -15.36 22.88
C GLY A 330 -17.44 -13.92 23.18
N LEU A 331 -18.24 -13.21 23.99
CA LEU A 331 -17.99 -11.83 24.38
C LEU A 331 -16.65 -11.70 25.13
N ARG A 332 -15.73 -10.92 24.58
CA ARG A 332 -14.37 -10.73 25.06
C ARG A 332 -14.02 -9.25 25.13
N ALA A 333 -13.31 -8.89 26.19
CA ALA A 333 -12.75 -7.56 26.42
C ALA A 333 -11.53 -7.67 27.35
N LYS A 334 -10.60 -6.69 27.31
CA LYS A 334 -9.31 -6.71 28.02
C LYS A 334 -8.37 -7.83 27.55
N GLU A 335 -8.56 -8.33 26.34
CA GLU A 335 -7.77 -9.40 25.76
C GLU A 335 -7.31 -9.01 24.35
N LEU A 336 -6.11 -9.46 23.97
CA LEU A 336 -5.57 -9.24 22.64
C LEU A 336 -6.12 -10.31 21.69
N ILE A 337 -7.04 -9.93 20.82
CA ILE A 337 -7.70 -10.87 19.89
C ILE A 337 -6.95 -10.89 18.56
N PRO A 338 -6.60 -12.07 18.01
CA PRO A 338 -6.01 -12.17 16.69
C PRO A 338 -7.06 -11.88 15.61
N LEU A 339 -7.25 -10.59 15.31
CA LEU A 339 -8.08 -10.12 14.20
C LEU A 339 -7.20 -9.93 12.94
N SER A 340 -7.66 -10.47 11.81
CA SER A 340 -7.05 -10.30 10.49
C SER A 340 -8.00 -9.58 9.54
N ALA A 341 -7.46 -8.73 8.65
CA ALA A 341 -8.25 -7.96 7.69
C ALA A 341 -9.00 -8.82 6.65
N GLU A 342 -8.50 -10.01 6.32
CA GLU A 342 -9.05 -10.87 5.25
C GLU A 342 -10.07 -11.90 5.74
N GLY A 343 -10.32 -11.95 7.06
CA GLY A 343 -11.17 -12.97 7.67
C GLY A 343 -11.64 -12.64 9.08
N ALA A 344 -11.77 -11.35 9.41
CA ALA A 344 -12.34 -10.92 10.68
C ALA A 344 -13.82 -11.34 10.73
N SER A 345 -14.07 -12.54 11.23
CA SER A 345 -15.37 -12.97 11.71
C SER A 345 -15.57 -12.36 13.09
N GLY A 346 -16.75 -11.81 13.34
CA GLY A 346 -17.11 -11.25 14.64
C GLY A 346 -17.67 -9.83 14.54
N MET A 347 -18.18 -9.38 15.68
CA MET A 347 -18.90 -8.14 15.82
C MET A 347 -18.36 -7.33 16.98
N ILE A 348 -18.42 -6.02 16.81
CA ILE A 348 -18.13 -5.06 17.86
C ILE A 348 -19.45 -4.76 18.55
N VAL A 349 -19.44 -4.74 19.88
CA VAL A 349 -20.62 -4.51 20.71
C VAL A 349 -20.42 -3.22 21.49
N ARG A 350 -21.51 -2.43 21.61
CA ARG A 350 -21.51 -1.21 22.42
C ARG A 350 -21.08 -1.50 23.86
N ARG A 351 -20.22 -0.63 24.41
CA ARG A 351 -19.64 -0.76 25.76
C ARG A 351 -20.67 -1.01 26.85
N GLU A 352 -21.80 -0.31 26.81
CA GLU A 352 -22.86 -0.40 27.83
C GLU A 352 -23.53 -1.79 27.87
N ILE A 353 -23.77 -2.37 26.68
CA ILE A 353 -24.43 -3.66 26.53
C ILE A 353 -23.47 -4.80 26.88
N ALA A 354 -22.23 -4.70 26.39
CA ALA A 354 -21.20 -5.68 26.71
C ALA A 354 -20.91 -5.73 28.22
N ARG A 355 -20.82 -4.56 28.88
CA ARG A 355 -20.62 -4.49 30.33
C ARG A 355 -21.78 -5.15 31.08
N ARG A 356 -23.02 -4.86 30.71
CA ARG A 356 -24.19 -5.46 31.36
C ARG A 356 -24.17 -6.98 31.30
N GLN A 357 -23.85 -7.56 30.14
CA GLN A 357 -23.79 -9.02 30.00
C GLN A 357 -22.62 -9.62 30.79
N LEU A 358 -21.44 -8.98 30.81
CA LEU A 358 -20.30 -9.46 31.60
C LEU A 358 -20.58 -9.38 33.10
N ASP A 359 -21.20 -8.31 33.58
CA ASP A 359 -21.59 -8.16 34.98
C ASP A 359 -22.66 -9.18 35.39
N GLU A 360 -23.64 -9.47 34.53
CA GLU A 360 -24.64 -10.53 34.74
C GLU A 360 -24.03 -11.94 34.77
N THR A 361 -22.87 -12.14 34.11
CA THR A 361 -22.17 -13.43 34.09
C THR A 361 -21.23 -13.59 35.30
N VAL A 362 -20.78 -12.47 35.88
CA VAL A 362 -19.96 -12.42 37.12
C VAL A 362 -20.85 -12.38 38.37
N ALA A 363 -22.10 -11.92 38.27
CA ALA A 363 -23.08 -11.99 39.35
C ALA A 363 -23.43 -13.46 39.66
N PRO A 364 -23.32 -13.90 40.93
CA PRO A 364 -23.46 -15.30 41.27
C PRO A 364 -24.91 -15.77 41.10
N SER A 365 -25.06 -17.01 40.60
CA SER A 365 -26.31 -17.75 40.75
C SER A 365 -26.64 -17.89 42.25
N PRO A 366 -27.90 -17.74 42.69
CA PRO A 366 -28.26 -18.03 44.06
C PRO A 366 -28.18 -19.55 44.29
N ASP A 367 -27.24 -19.99 45.11
CA ASP A 367 -27.19 -21.37 45.59
C ASP A 367 -28.51 -21.73 46.30
N PRO A 368 -29.14 -22.87 46.01
CA PRO A 368 -30.23 -23.37 46.83
C PRO A 368 -29.65 -23.99 48.11
N VAL A 369 -29.93 -23.35 49.24
CA VAL A 369 -29.75 -23.88 50.58
C VAL A 369 -30.82 -24.96 50.83
N GLN A 370 -30.42 -26.19 51.19
CA GLN A 370 -30.87 -26.93 52.39
C GLN A 370 -30.43 -28.41 52.39
N GLY A 371 -29.96 -28.87 53.56
CA GLY A 371 -29.77 -30.28 53.88
C GLY A 371 -28.90 -30.53 55.11
N THR A 372 -29.47 -30.34 56.30
CA THR A 372 -28.89 -30.60 57.63
C THR A 372 -28.72 -32.08 57.95
N GLY A 373 -27.67 -32.44 58.72
CA GLY A 373 -27.51 -33.75 59.36
C GLY A 373 -26.31 -33.79 60.32
N THR A 374 -26.62 -33.82 61.61
CA THR A 374 -25.77 -33.76 62.81
C THR A 374 -25.05 -35.08 63.17
N ALA A 375 -23.84 -35.00 63.74
CA ALA A 375 -23.38 -35.84 64.86
C ALA A 375 -22.09 -35.30 65.52
N GLU A 376 -22.07 -35.35 66.85
CA GLU A 376 -21.16 -34.74 67.83
C GLU A 376 -19.89 -35.61 68.16
N PRO A 377 -18.97 -35.14 69.06
CA PRO A 377 -17.53 -35.44 69.05
C PRO A 377 -17.07 -36.45 70.11
N VAL A 378 -15.81 -36.91 70.01
CA VAL A 378 -15.09 -37.57 71.11
C VAL A 378 -13.63 -37.08 71.17
N GLN A 379 -13.26 -36.51 72.33
CA GLN A 379 -11.89 -36.22 72.79
C GLN A 379 -11.25 -37.45 73.45
N VAL A 380 -9.91 -37.61 73.37
CA VAL A 380 -9.03 -37.91 74.54
C VAL A 380 -7.59 -37.39 74.25
N PRO A 381 -6.79 -36.93 75.26
CA PRO A 381 -5.58 -36.09 75.10
C PRO A 381 -4.25 -36.76 75.53
N GLY A 382 -3.12 -36.05 75.35
CA GLY A 382 -1.82 -36.35 75.98
C GLY A 382 -0.61 -35.74 75.24
N THR A 383 -0.21 -34.49 75.55
CA THR A 383 0.94 -34.09 76.41
C THR A 383 2.34 -34.39 75.87
N GLY A 384 3.18 -33.35 75.72
CA GLY A 384 4.63 -33.53 75.65
C GLY A 384 5.46 -32.42 75.00
N VAL A 385 5.47 -31.23 75.61
CA VAL A 385 6.60 -30.28 75.81
C VAL A 385 7.71 -30.16 74.73
N GLN A 386 7.85 -28.91 74.27
CA GLN A 386 8.85 -28.32 73.38
C GLN A 386 10.27 -28.24 73.99
N PRO A 387 11.32 -28.15 73.14
CA PRO A 387 12.35 -27.13 73.37
C PRO A 387 12.66 -26.27 72.11
N PRO A 388 13.13 -25.01 72.26
CA PRO A 388 13.38 -24.06 71.15
C PRO A 388 14.89 -23.96 70.82
N PRO A 389 15.36 -22.96 70.05
CA PRO A 389 15.19 -22.77 68.60
C PRO A 389 16.56 -22.74 67.87
N MET A 390 16.63 -23.17 66.61
CA MET A 390 17.82 -22.96 65.77
C MET A 390 17.44 -22.56 64.34
N GLY A 391 17.75 -21.30 64.00
CA GLY A 391 18.18 -20.82 62.69
C GLY A 391 17.18 -20.87 61.52
N PRO A 392 17.12 -19.80 60.68
CA PRO A 392 16.30 -19.84 59.48
C PRO A 392 16.88 -20.85 58.50
N SER A 393 16.11 -21.89 58.16
CA SER A 393 16.45 -22.78 57.06
C SER A 393 16.15 -22.06 55.73
N PRO A 394 17.08 -22.03 54.77
CA PRO A 394 16.87 -21.38 53.49
C PRO A 394 15.84 -22.15 52.68
N THR A 395 14.92 -21.42 52.07
CA THR A 395 13.91 -21.95 51.16
C THR A 395 14.60 -22.69 50.01
N PRO A 396 14.20 -23.93 49.65
CA PRO A 396 14.79 -24.62 48.51
C PRO A 396 14.43 -23.86 47.23
N LEU A 397 15.46 -23.33 46.55
CA LEU A 397 15.35 -22.75 45.21
C LEU A 397 14.70 -23.79 44.29
N LYS A 398 13.50 -23.48 43.77
CA LYS A 398 12.82 -24.25 42.73
C LYS A 398 13.78 -24.40 41.53
N ARG A 399 14.20 -25.62 41.25
CA ARG A 399 15.02 -25.95 40.08
C ARG A 399 14.23 -25.60 38.82
N GLN A 400 14.83 -24.80 37.93
CA GLN A 400 14.21 -24.43 36.66
C GLN A 400 14.24 -25.62 35.68
N PRO A 401 13.22 -25.78 34.82
CA PRO A 401 13.19 -26.84 33.82
C PRO A 401 14.29 -26.63 32.78
N VAL A 402 15.05 -27.70 32.47
CA VAL A 402 16.22 -27.67 31.58
C VAL A 402 15.98 -28.31 30.21
N ARG A 403 14.83 -28.93 29.98
CA ARG A 403 14.49 -29.62 28.72
C ARG A 403 13.02 -29.42 28.38
N PHE A 404 12.76 -29.10 27.12
CA PHE A 404 11.42 -29.03 26.54
C PHE A 404 11.21 -30.23 25.59
N TYR A 405 10.02 -30.83 25.64
CA TYR A 405 9.56 -31.83 24.68
C TYR A 405 8.08 -31.55 24.39
N GLY A 406 7.68 -31.63 23.13
CA GLY A 406 6.31 -31.36 22.72
C GLY A 406 6.01 -31.95 21.34
N THR A 407 4.78 -32.47 21.20
CA THR A 407 4.26 -33.03 19.94
C THR A 407 2.98 -32.30 19.61
N VAL A 408 2.81 -31.93 18.34
CA VAL A 408 1.58 -31.30 17.83
C VAL A 408 1.12 -32.04 16.57
N ASN A 409 -0.17 -32.36 16.53
CA ASN A 409 -0.78 -33.00 15.36
C ASN A 409 -1.11 -31.92 14.32
N LEU A 410 -0.45 -31.97 13.17
CA LEU A 410 -0.65 -31.01 12.08
C LEU A 410 -1.70 -31.54 11.09
N GLN A 411 -2.53 -30.63 10.55
CA GLN A 411 -3.51 -31.02 9.54
C GLN A 411 -2.83 -31.21 8.18
N PRO A 412 -3.02 -32.34 7.47
CA PRO A 412 -2.34 -32.63 6.20
C PRO A 412 -2.51 -31.55 5.12
N GLN A 413 -3.66 -30.89 5.07
CA GLN A 413 -3.95 -29.84 4.08
C GLN A 413 -3.35 -28.47 4.44
N ARG A 414 -2.82 -28.30 5.66
CA ARG A 414 -2.32 -27.02 6.19
C ARG A 414 -0.94 -27.11 6.84
N VAL A 415 -0.23 -28.23 6.67
CA VAL A 415 1.08 -28.50 7.31
C VAL A 415 2.05 -27.33 7.20
N GLY A 416 2.16 -26.67 6.04
CA GLY A 416 3.05 -25.52 5.87
C GLY A 416 2.72 -24.31 6.74
N ARG A 417 1.42 -23.96 6.86
CA ARG A 417 0.97 -22.85 7.70
C ARG A 417 1.11 -23.18 9.18
N ASP A 418 0.73 -24.40 9.57
CA ASP A 418 0.77 -24.80 10.97
C ASP A 418 2.22 -24.98 11.45
N ALA A 419 3.13 -25.50 10.60
CA ALA A 419 4.56 -25.56 10.89
C ALA A 419 5.19 -24.16 11.03
N ALA A 420 4.79 -23.20 10.19
CA ALA A 420 5.23 -21.82 10.33
C ALA A 420 4.78 -21.21 11.66
N ARG A 421 3.54 -21.48 12.07
CA ARG A 421 3.02 -21.06 13.38
C ARG A 421 3.80 -21.67 14.55
N VAL A 422 4.17 -22.96 14.47
CA VAL A 422 5.01 -23.61 15.48
C VAL A 422 6.42 -22.99 15.53
N ALA A 423 6.95 -22.60 14.37
CA ALA A 423 8.23 -21.89 14.30
C ALA A 423 8.17 -20.53 15.00
N ASP A 424 7.13 -19.74 14.75
CA ASP A 424 6.98 -18.39 15.31
C ASP A 424 6.63 -18.42 16.81
N GLU A 425 5.74 -19.31 17.23
CA GLU A 425 5.17 -19.33 18.58
C GLU A 425 5.95 -20.20 19.58
N VAL A 426 6.78 -21.13 19.12
CA VAL A 426 7.50 -22.06 20.02
C VAL A 426 9.01 -22.03 19.75
N ILE A 427 9.44 -22.25 18.51
CA ILE A 427 10.87 -22.33 18.18
C ILE A 427 11.54 -20.97 18.40
N SER A 428 10.89 -19.86 18.04
CA SER A 428 11.46 -18.51 18.18
C SER A 428 11.80 -18.19 19.65
N HIS A 429 10.94 -18.57 20.59
CA HIS A 429 11.13 -18.33 22.02
C HIS A 429 12.23 -19.21 22.61
N LEU A 430 12.33 -20.48 22.19
CA LEU A 430 13.39 -21.37 22.62
C LEU A 430 14.75 -20.94 22.06
N ASN A 431 14.80 -20.44 20.82
CA ASN A 431 16.02 -19.95 20.19
C ASN A 431 16.55 -18.65 20.83
N GLY A 432 15.67 -17.89 21.51
CA GLY A 432 16.06 -16.73 22.31
C GLY A 432 16.90 -17.06 23.55
N ILE A 433 17.01 -18.34 23.93
CA ILE A 433 17.80 -18.79 25.09
C ILE A 433 19.23 -19.11 24.64
N VAL A 434 20.20 -18.36 25.17
CA VAL A 434 21.63 -18.52 24.88
C VAL A 434 22.10 -19.94 25.24
N GLY A 435 22.62 -20.66 24.25
CA GLY A 435 23.11 -22.04 24.39
C GLY A 435 22.06 -23.13 24.18
N SER A 436 20.86 -22.81 23.70
CA SER A 436 19.85 -23.81 23.33
C SER A 436 20.25 -24.61 22.09
N GLN A 437 20.06 -25.93 22.14
CA GLN A 437 20.13 -26.81 20.96
C GLN A 437 18.72 -27.30 20.66
N ILE A 438 18.21 -26.96 19.48
CA ILE A 438 16.85 -27.29 19.05
C ILE A 438 16.94 -28.28 17.90
N THR A 439 16.26 -29.41 18.03
CA THR A 439 16.08 -30.41 16.97
C THR A 439 14.59 -30.51 16.66
N VAL A 440 14.23 -30.35 15.38
CA VAL A 440 12.85 -30.43 14.91
C VAL A 440 12.75 -31.64 13.99
N SER A 441 11.86 -32.56 14.32
CA SER A 441 11.59 -33.76 13.51
C SER A 441 10.14 -33.73 13.06
N ILE A 442 9.90 -34.06 11.79
CA ILE A 442 8.55 -34.20 11.23
C ILE A 442 8.32 -35.68 10.96
N GLU A 443 7.31 -36.25 11.60
CA GLU A 443 6.86 -37.63 11.38
C GLU A 443 5.59 -37.61 10.54
N ILE A 444 5.54 -38.43 9.49
CA ILE A 444 4.39 -38.54 8.60
C ILE A 444 3.88 -39.98 8.72
N ASN A 445 2.71 -40.14 9.33
CA ASN A 445 2.02 -41.42 9.43
C ASN A 445 0.77 -41.41 8.53
N ALA A 446 0.64 -42.43 7.68
CA ALA A 446 -0.50 -42.61 6.79
C ALA A 446 -0.95 -44.07 6.82
N GLU A 447 -2.17 -44.30 7.32
CA GLU A 447 -2.80 -45.61 7.32
C GLU A 447 -3.68 -45.73 6.07
N ILE A 448 -3.40 -46.72 5.22
CA ILE A 448 -4.09 -46.92 3.93
C ILE A 448 -4.61 -48.37 3.88
N PRO A 449 -5.81 -48.64 4.44
CA PRO A 449 -6.31 -50.01 4.61
C PRO A 449 -6.53 -50.79 3.31
N ALA A 450 -6.68 -50.09 2.17
CA ALA A 450 -6.88 -50.70 0.86
C ALA A 450 -5.56 -51.05 0.13
N GLY A 451 -4.41 -50.80 0.78
CA GLY A 451 -3.09 -50.90 0.17
C GLY A 451 -2.71 -49.67 -0.65
N VAL A 452 -1.40 -49.41 -0.75
CA VAL A 452 -0.87 -48.26 -1.51
C VAL A 452 -0.55 -48.71 -2.94
N PRO A 453 -1.11 -48.04 -3.98
CA PRO A 453 -0.78 -48.37 -5.36
C PRO A 453 0.71 -48.25 -5.66
N GLU A 454 1.28 -49.17 -6.44
CA GLU A 454 2.73 -49.26 -6.72
C GLU A 454 3.31 -47.96 -7.30
N HIS A 455 2.54 -47.25 -8.14
CA HIS A 455 2.97 -45.96 -8.69
C HIS A 455 3.12 -44.87 -7.62
N ILE A 456 2.31 -44.89 -6.55
CA ILE A 456 2.42 -43.95 -5.43
C ILE A 456 3.60 -44.33 -4.53
N VAL A 457 3.78 -45.63 -4.25
CA VAL A 457 4.95 -46.13 -3.50
C VAL A 457 6.24 -45.62 -4.15
N ARG A 458 6.36 -45.78 -5.48
CA ARG A 458 7.53 -45.31 -6.23
C ARG A 458 7.73 -43.79 -6.14
N ILE A 459 6.66 -42.99 -6.34
CA ILE A 459 6.74 -41.53 -6.27
C ILE A 459 7.17 -41.06 -4.88
N VAL A 460 6.59 -41.63 -3.82
CA VAL A 460 6.88 -41.23 -2.44
C VAL A 460 8.31 -41.63 -2.06
N THR A 461 8.76 -42.84 -2.39
CA THR A 461 10.14 -43.28 -2.12
C THR A 461 11.18 -42.45 -2.88
N GLU A 462 10.94 -42.10 -4.15
CA GLU A 462 11.85 -41.24 -4.92
C GLU A 462 11.93 -39.82 -4.31
N ASN A 463 10.80 -39.24 -3.88
CA ASN A 463 10.76 -37.93 -3.24
C ASN A 463 11.43 -37.94 -1.85
N CYS A 464 11.21 -38.97 -1.03
CA CYS A 464 11.86 -39.09 0.28
C CYS A 464 13.38 -39.19 0.16
N ARG A 465 13.90 -39.85 -0.90
CA ARG A 465 15.34 -39.86 -1.21
C ARG A 465 15.86 -38.47 -1.60
N ALA A 466 15.14 -37.76 -2.46
CA ALA A 466 15.51 -36.40 -2.87
C ALA A 466 15.53 -35.42 -1.68
N LEU A 467 14.57 -35.58 -0.74
CA LEU A 467 14.43 -34.78 0.47
C LEU A 467 15.28 -35.27 1.65
N ARG A 468 16.09 -36.34 1.47
CA ARG A 468 17.03 -36.89 2.46
C ARG A 468 16.37 -37.30 3.79
N PHE A 469 15.23 -37.97 3.73
CA PHE A 469 14.62 -38.57 4.94
C PHE A 469 15.60 -39.58 5.57
N GLU A 470 15.80 -39.49 6.89
CA GLU A 470 16.71 -40.38 7.63
C GLU A 470 16.12 -41.79 7.80
N ASN A 471 14.79 -41.90 7.94
CA ASN A 471 14.07 -43.17 8.05
C ASN A 471 12.77 -43.09 7.21
N GLN A 472 12.60 -44.02 6.26
CA GLN A 472 11.41 -44.11 5.39
C GLN A 472 11.18 -45.54 4.92
N GLY A 473 9.91 -45.95 4.84
CA GLY A 473 9.50 -47.26 4.33
C GLY A 473 7.98 -47.38 4.29
N PHE A 474 7.48 -48.27 3.44
CA PHE A 474 6.11 -48.78 3.53
C PHE A 474 6.19 -50.14 4.20
N GLU A 475 5.37 -50.38 5.22
CA GLU A 475 5.28 -51.68 5.89
C GLU A 475 4.14 -52.47 5.23
N GLU A 476 4.39 -53.73 4.92
CA GLU A 476 3.35 -54.70 4.54
C GLU A 476 2.82 -55.32 5.83
N GLU A 477 1.49 -55.44 5.94
CA GLU A 477 0.83 -56.10 7.08
C GLU A 477 1.01 -57.63 7.05
#